data_AF-A0A2M7VLT1-F1
#
_entry.id   AF-A0A2M7VLT1-F1
#
_cell.length_a   1.000
_cell.length_b   1.000
_cell.length_c   1.000
_cell.angle_alpha   90.00
_cell.angle_beta   90.00
_cell.angle_gamma   90.00
#
_symmetry.space_group_name_H-M   'P 1'
#
loop_
_entity.id
_entity.type
_entity.pdbx_description
1 polymer ?
#
loop_
_entity_poly.entity_id
_entity_poly.type
_entity_poly.pdbx_seq_one_letter_code
_entity_poly.pdbx_strand_id
1 'polypeptide(L)'
;MYYRRKIILSLIETFGGELEKFQLQKLLMLFGIYQKNPSYHFVPYKYGCFSFQANADLATMRKYELVAEEEKYWKKTTIQSYLGELTEGDKKALLDLKNNFNGKSSDYLIKHTYRNHPYYAINSKIAHQLLSAEELEKVAKQRPFSEKNALFTIGYEGVSIEQYLNKLIKADVKVLCDVRKNSYSMKYGFSKSQLKMACEGVGIQFLHIPEVGIVSDKRKELNSQSDYDLLFEDYLQTVIPKTLCEQEMILNLIKEHQRVAITCFEKDICQCHRKHLAEAICQLPEFDYELIHL
;
A
#
# COMPACT_ATOMS: atom_id res chain seq x y z
N MET A 1 7.49 22.06 6.32
CA MET A 1 6.36 21.10 6.28
C MET A 1 6.24 20.51 4.88
N TYR A 2 5.98 19.21 4.74
CA TYR A 2 5.77 18.58 3.42
C TYR A 2 4.57 19.17 2.66
N TYR A 3 4.69 19.28 1.34
CA TYR A 3 3.64 19.81 0.47
C TYR A 3 2.29 19.11 0.64
N ARG A 4 2.28 17.77 0.68
CA ARG A 4 1.06 16.97 0.90
C ARG A 4 0.33 17.27 2.21
N ARG A 5 1.03 17.69 3.26
CA ARG A 5 0.42 18.13 4.53
C ARG A 5 -0.30 19.46 4.38
N LYS A 6 0.27 20.38 3.58
CA LYS A 6 -0.40 21.64 3.20
C LYS A 6 -1.72 21.34 2.48
N ILE A 7 -1.75 20.36 1.57
CA ILE A 7 -2.98 19.93 0.89
C ILE A 7 -4.05 19.50 1.90
N ILE A 8 -3.72 18.64 2.88
CA ILE A 8 -4.72 18.22 3.88
C ILE A 8 -5.24 19.42 4.68
N LEU A 9 -4.35 20.30 5.15
CA LEU A 9 -4.75 21.49 5.92
C LEU A 9 -5.63 22.43 5.10
N SER A 10 -5.26 22.70 3.85
CA SER A 10 -6.03 23.49 2.90
C SER A 10 -7.36 22.84 2.54
N LEU A 11 -7.43 21.51 2.44
CA LEU A 11 -8.67 20.78 2.21
C LEU A 11 -9.64 20.97 3.39
N ILE A 12 -9.16 20.75 4.63
CA ILE A 12 -9.98 20.95 5.83
C ILE A 12 -10.46 22.41 5.92
N GLU A 13 -9.57 23.38 5.67
CA GLU A 13 -9.91 24.82 5.66
C GLU A 13 -10.96 25.15 4.59
N THR A 14 -10.80 24.62 3.38
CA THR A 14 -11.73 24.85 2.25
C THR A 14 -13.15 24.38 2.57
N PHE A 15 -13.28 23.32 3.37
CA PHE A 15 -14.55 22.72 3.79
C PHE A 15 -15.05 23.20 5.17
N GLY A 16 -14.58 24.35 5.65
CA GLY A 16 -15.13 25.00 6.84
C GLY A 16 -14.32 24.77 8.13
N GLY A 17 -13.11 24.22 8.03
CA GLY A 17 -12.19 24.07 9.16
C GLY A 17 -12.30 22.75 9.92
N GLU A 18 -13.29 21.92 9.60
CA GLU A 18 -13.44 20.56 10.12
C GLU A 18 -14.06 19.62 9.08
N LEU A 19 -13.67 18.35 9.14
CA LEU A 19 -14.19 17.30 8.25
C LEU A 19 -14.34 15.99 9.03
N GLU A 20 -15.41 15.24 8.76
CA GLU A 20 -15.50 13.88 9.28
C GLU A 20 -14.35 13.02 8.73
N LYS A 21 -13.87 12.05 9.52
CA LYS A 21 -12.77 11.15 9.13
C LYS A 21 -13.03 10.44 7.80
N PHE A 22 -14.27 10.02 7.55
CA PHE A 22 -14.64 9.39 6.29
C PHE A 22 -14.70 10.38 5.13
N GLN A 23 -15.30 11.56 5.32
CA GLN A 23 -15.34 12.61 4.29
C GLN A 23 -13.92 12.99 3.86
N LEU A 24 -13.00 13.19 4.81
CA LEU A 24 -11.62 13.56 4.50
C LEU A 24 -10.96 12.55 3.56
N GLN A 25 -11.09 11.24 3.83
CA GLN A 25 -10.52 10.20 2.96
C GLN A 25 -11.14 10.20 1.55
N LYS A 26 -12.46 10.45 1.43
CA LYS A 26 -13.14 10.49 0.12
C LYS A 26 -12.77 11.74 -0.67
N LEU A 27 -12.84 12.91 -0.03
CA LEU A 27 -12.49 14.19 -0.63
C LEU A 27 -11.02 14.20 -1.05
N LEU A 28 -10.11 13.66 -0.24
CA LEU A 28 -8.69 13.59 -0.60
C LEU A 28 -8.41 12.62 -1.76
N MET A 29 -9.17 11.53 -1.87
CA MET A 29 -9.10 10.62 -3.02
C MET A 29 -9.60 11.31 -4.29
N LEU A 30 -10.79 11.94 -4.22
CA LEU A 30 -11.37 12.70 -5.33
C LEU A 30 -10.49 13.87 -5.75
N PHE A 31 -9.86 14.56 -4.78
CA PHE A 31 -8.87 15.59 -5.05
C PHE A 31 -7.70 15.06 -5.87
N GLY A 32 -7.20 13.87 -5.54
CA GLY A 32 -6.12 13.22 -6.26
C GLY A 32 -6.41 12.96 -7.74
N ILE A 33 -7.68 12.86 -8.14
CA ILE A 33 -8.11 12.70 -9.55
C ILE A 33 -7.80 13.97 -10.37
N TYR A 34 -7.86 15.15 -9.75
CA TYR A 34 -7.52 16.41 -10.41
C TYR A 34 -6.00 16.64 -10.50
N GLN A 35 -5.19 15.86 -9.79
CA GLN A 35 -3.75 16.02 -9.78
C GLN A 35 -3.10 15.17 -10.89
N LYS A 36 -2.18 15.77 -11.65
CA LYS A 36 -1.32 15.00 -12.58
C LYS A 36 -0.48 13.96 -11.84
N ASN A 37 0.06 14.34 -10.68
CA ASN A 37 0.80 13.47 -9.78
C ASN A 37 0.11 13.50 -8.41
N PRO A 38 -0.66 12.47 -8.04
CA PRO A 38 -1.38 12.45 -6.77
C PRO A 38 -0.43 12.58 -5.57
N SER A 39 -0.78 13.48 -4.65
CA SER A 39 -0.02 13.67 -3.41
C SER A 39 -0.25 12.55 -2.38
N TYR A 40 -1.35 11.82 -2.54
CA TYR A 40 -1.73 10.65 -1.76
C TYR A 40 -2.24 9.55 -2.70
N HIS A 41 -2.01 8.30 -2.30
CA HIS A 41 -2.50 7.11 -2.98
C HIS A 41 -3.44 6.36 -2.04
N PHE A 42 -4.34 5.55 -2.62
CA PHE A 42 -5.41 4.92 -1.87
C PHE A 42 -5.53 3.44 -2.23
N VAL A 43 -5.98 2.63 -1.28
CA VAL A 43 -6.32 1.21 -1.45
C VAL A 43 -7.81 0.96 -1.18
N PRO A 44 -8.39 -0.14 -1.72
CA PRO A 44 -9.71 -0.60 -1.32
C PRO A 44 -9.68 -1.16 0.10
N TYR A 45 -10.40 -0.52 1.00
CA TYR A 45 -10.40 -0.83 2.42
C TYR A 45 -11.84 -1.05 2.95
N LYS A 46 -11.95 -1.27 4.26
CA LYS A 46 -13.19 -1.63 4.98
C LYS A 46 -14.39 -0.71 4.70
N TYR A 47 -14.15 0.57 4.43
CA TYR A 47 -15.19 1.57 4.15
C TYR A 47 -14.87 2.39 2.89
N GLY A 48 -14.25 1.74 1.90
CA GLY A 48 -13.88 2.35 0.63
C GLY A 48 -12.40 2.71 0.51
N CYS A 49 -12.08 3.72 -0.30
CA CYS A 49 -10.72 4.24 -0.44
C CYS A 49 -10.15 4.67 0.92
N PHE A 50 -8.89 4.30 1.17
CA PHE A 50 -8.13 4.67 2.36
C PHE A 50 -6.66 4.91 2.03
N SER A 51 -6.09 5.99 2.58
CA SER A 51 -4.65 6.26 2.57
C SER A 51 -4.07 6.16 3.98
N PHE A 52 -3.18 5.18 4.17
CA PHE A 52 -2.37 5.04 5.38
C PHE A 52 -1.44 6.24 5.53
N GLN A 53 -0.85 6.72 4.44
CA GLN A 53 0.05 7.87 4.43
C GLN A 53 -0.65 9.16 4.85
N ALA A 54 -1.88 9.40 4.38
CA ALA A 54 -2.68 10.55 4.82
C ALA A 54 -2.97 10.49 6.33
N ASN A 55 -3.33 9.30 6.82
CA ASN A 55 -3.61 9.11 8.24
C ASN A 55 -2.36 9.30 9.12
N ALA A 56 -1.19 8.86 8.66
CA ALA A 56 0.08 9.10 9.35
C ALA A 56 0.49 10.58 9.34
N ASP A 57 0.23 11.29 8.24
CA ASP A 57 0.47 12.72 8.17
C ASP A 57 -0.47 13.48 9.11
N LEU A 58 -1.76 13.12 9.19
CA LEU A 58 -2.71 13.66 10.17
C LEU A 58 -2.25 13.41 11.61
N ALA A 59 -1.85 12.16 11.93
CA ALA A 59 -1.32 11.83 13.25
C ALA A 59 -0.04 12.61 13.59
N THR A 60 0.80 12.89 12.58
CA THR A 60 2.00 13.72 12.75
C THR A 60 1.63 15.19 12.96
N MET A 61 0.71 15.73 12.16
CA MET A 61 0.23 17.10 12.28
C MET A 61 -0.50 17.35 13.61
N ARG A 62 -1.17 16.33 14.17
CA ARG A 62 -1.75 16.36 15.51
C ARG A 62 -0.69 16.56 16.59
N LYS A 63 0.47 15.90 16.49
CA LYS A 63 1.59 16.10 17.43
C LYS A 63 2.18 17.51 17.38
N TYR A 64 2.03 18.19 16.24
CA TYR A 64 2.47 19.57 16.04
C TYR A 64 1.33 20.59 16.24
N GLU A 65 0.19 20.16 16.79
CA GLU A 65 -0.96 21.03 17.08
C GLU A 65 -1.49 21.79 15.84
N LEU A 66 -1.30 21.24 14.64
CA LEU A 66 -1.83 21.79 13.39
C LEU A 66 -3.25 21.30 13.11
N VAL A 67 -3.59 20.13 13.65
CA VAL A 67 -4.95 19.56 13.65
C VAL A 67 -5.28 18.96 15.01
N ALA A 68 -6.56 18.93 15.38
CA ALA A 68 -7.09 18.15 16.48
C ALA A 68 -7.83 16.91 15.94
N GLU A 69 -7.66 15.79 16.64
CA GLU A 69 -8.42 14.56 16.38
C GLU A 69 -9.54 14.44 17.40
N GLU A 70 -10.78 14.51 16.94
CA GLU A 70 -11.95 14.15 17.73
C GLU A 70 -12.42 12.74 17.36
N GLU A 71 -13.47 12.23 18.00
CA GLU A 71 -13.98 10.88 17.75
C GLU A 71 -14.32 10.69 16.25
N LYS A 72 -15.10 11.62 15.70
CA LYS A 72 -15.61 11.57 14.31
C LYS A 72 -14.93 12.53 13.35
N TYR A 73 -14.22 13.54 13.85
CA TYR A 73 -13.76 14.68 13.06
C TYR A 73 -12.25 14.89 13.13
N TRP A 74 -11.71 15.48 12.06
CA TRP A 74 -10.44 16.19 12.07
C TRP A 74 -10.74 17.68 11.98
N LYS A 75 -10.14 18.47 12.88
CA LYS A 75 -10.29 19.92 12.92
C LYS A 75 -8.95 20.60 12.71
N LYS A 76 -8.90 21.63 11.86
CA LYS A 76 -7.71 22.47 11.72
C LYS A 76 -7.62 23.41 12.92
N THR A 77 -6.51 23.35 13.65
CA THR A 77 -6.27 24.16 14.85
C THR A 77 -5.35 25.35 14.57
N THR A 78 -4.49 25.24 13.55
CA THR A 78 -3.62 26.34 13.14
C THR A 78 -4.38 27.47 12.44
N ILE A 79 -4.07 28.71 12.83
CA ILE A 79 -4.61 29.95 12.23
C ILE A 79 -4.00 30.18 10.84
N GLN A 80 -2.75 29.73 10.62
CA GLN A 80 -2.06 29.90 9.35
C GLN A 80 -2.84 29.20 8.22
N SER A 81 -3.19 29.94 7.18
CA SER A 81 -3.68 29.36 5.93
C SER A 81 -2.50 28.89 5.07
N TYR A 82 -2.63 27.70 4.50
CA TYR A 82 -1.65 27.14 3.56
C TYR A 82 -2.12 27.20 2.11
N LEU A 83 -3.33 27.74 1.84
CA LEU A 83 -3.88 27.82 0.49
C LEU A 83 -2.96 28.59 -0.46
N GLY A 84 -2.39 29.71 0.00
CA GLY A 84 -1.45 30.52 -0.79
C GLY A 84 -0.16 29.80 -1.19
N GLU A 85 0.21 28.75 -0.46
CA GLU A 85 1.43 27.95 -0.68
C GLU A 85 1.21 26.74 -1.60
N LEU A 86 -0.02 26.51 -2.06
CA LEU A 86 -0.33 25.50 -3.05
C LEU A 86 -0.08 26.01 -4.48
N THR A 87 0.14 25.08 -5.40
CA THR A 87 0.18 25.40 -6.83
C THR A 87 -1.18 25.89 -7.32
N GLU A 88 -1.21 26.69 -8.39
CA GLU A 88 -2.48 27.17 -8.98
C GLU A 88 -3.38 26.03 -9.43
N GLY A 89 -2.80 24.93 -9.93
CA GLY A 89 -3.55 23.72 -10.27
C GLY A 89 -4.26 23.10 -9.06
N ASP A 90 -3.56 22.96 -7.93
CA ASP A 90 -4.14 22.40 -6.71
C ASP A 90 -5.15 23.35 -6.05
N LYS A 91 -4.95 24.67 -6.12
CA LYS A 91 -5.94 25.66 -5.67
C LYS A 91 -7.24 25.53 -6.46
N LYS A 92 -7.13 25.46 -7.80
CA LYS A 92 -8.28 25.26 -8.69
C LYS A 92 -8.98 23.93 -8.40
N ALA A 93 -8.21 22.85 -8.24
CA ALA A 93 -8.75 21.54 -7.90
C ALA A 93 -9.51 21.53 -6.57
N LEU A 94 -9.03 22.24 -5.53
CA LEU A 94 -9.75 22.39 -4.27
C LEU A 94 -11.07 23.16 -4.44
N LEU A 95 -11.07 24.22 -5.26
CA LEU A 95 -12.27 24.99 -5.56
C LEU A 95 -13.30 24.15 -6.31
N ASP A 96 -12.87 23.41 -7.35
CA ASP A 96 -13.73 22.51 -8.12
C ASP A 96 -14.30 21.41 -7.22
N LEU A 97 -13.49 20.83 -6.34
CA LEU A 97 -13.93 19.84 -5.36
C LEU A 97 -14.97 20.43 -4.40
N LYS A 98 -14.76 21.64 -3.89
CA LYS A 98 -15.74 22.33 -3.04
C LYS A 98 -17.05 22.57 -3.78
N ASN A 99 -16.99 23.08 -5.01
CA ASN A 99 -18.19 23.34 -5.81
C ASN A 99 -19.04 22.07 -6.02
N ASN A 100 -18.38 20.92 -6.20
CA ASN A 100 -19.07 19.64 -6.43
C ASN A 100 -19.59 18.97 -5.15
N PHE A 101 -18.90 19.15 -4.02
CA PHE A 101 -19.12 18.32 -2.82
C PHE A 101 -19.41 19.09 -1.53
N ASN A 102 -19.48 20.42 -1.56
CA ASN A 102 -19.82 21.21 -0.37
C ASN A 102 -21.20 20.81 0.17
N GLY A 103 -21.30 20.64 1.50
CA GLY A 103 -22.52 20.22 2.18
C GLY A 103 -22.96 18.77 1.94
N LYS A 104 -22.19 17.95 1.22
CA LYS A 104 -22.51 16.52 1.02
C LYS A 104 -22.11 15.68 2.23
N SER A 105 -22.98 14.78 2.66
CA SER A 105 -22.73 13.88 3.79
C SER A 105 -21.66 12.82 3.49
N SER A 106 -21.12 12.19 4.54
CA SER A 106 -20.27 11.00 4.45
C SER A 106 -20.88 9.92 3.56
N ASP A 107 -22.14 9.57 3.81
CA ASP A 107 -22.84 8.51 3.06
C ASP A 107 -22.96 8.85 1.57
N TYR A 108 -23.24 10.11 1.24
CA TYR A 108 -23.24 10.57 -0.15
C TYR A 108 -21.88 10.37 -0.80
N LEU A 109 -20.78 10.81 -0.14
CA LEU A 109 -19.43 10.70 -0.69
C LEU A 109 -18.96 9.26 -0.83
N ILE A 110 -19.31 8.39 0.12
CA ILE A 110 -19.03 6.96 0.05
C ILE A 110 -19.75 6.35 -1.15
N LYS A 111 -21.07 6.57 -1.27
CA LYS A 111 -21.87 6.06 -2.37
C LYS A 111 -21.41 6.60 -3.73
N HIS A 112 -21.10 7.90 -3.80
CA HIS A 112 -20.55 8.53 -5.00
C HIS A 112 -19.21 7.89 -5.40
N THR A 113 -18.31 7.68 -4.44
CA THR A 113 -17.03 7.03 -4.68
C THR A 113 -17.20 5.59 -5.18
N TYR A 114 -18.11 4.82 -4.61
CA TYR A 114 -18.34 3.43 -5.02
C TYR A 114 -18.90 3.32 -6.44
N ARG A 115 -19.79 4.24 -6.82
CA ARG A 115 -20.40 4.25 -8.16
C ARG A 115 -19.40 4.63 -9.24
N ASN A 116 -18.58 5.64 -8.99
CA ASN A 116 -17.65 6.19 -9.99
C ASN A 116 -16.28 5.50 -9.96
N HIS A 117 -15.90 4.89 -8.83
CA HIS A 117 -14.63 4.21 -8.63
C HIS A 117 -14.85 2.87 -7.89
N PRO A 118 -15.54 1.90 -8.52
CA PRO A 118 -15.98 0.66 -7.89
C PRO A 118 -14.84 -0.20 -7.33
N TYR A 119 -13.61 -0.03 -7.85
CA TYR A 119 -12.42 -0.69 -7.31
C TYR A 119 -12.25 -0.42 -5.81
N TYR A 120 -12.51 0.80 -5.35
CA TYR A 120 -12.34 1.12 -3.94
C TYR A 120 -13.36 0.46 -3.01
N ALA A 121 -14.43 -0.12 -3.56
CA ALA A 121 -15.48 -0.79 -2.81
C ALA A 121 -15.26 -2.30 -2.65
N ILE A 122 -14.25 -2.92 -3.30
CA ILE A 122 -14.13 -4.39 -3.32
C ILE A 122 -14.02 -5.01 -1.92
N ASN A 123 -13.43 -4.31 -0.95
CA ASN A 123 -13.26 -4.76 0.45
C ASN A 123 -14.24 -4.08 1.42
N SER A 124 -15.26 -3.38 0.90
CA SER A 124 -16.17 -2.61 1.72
C SER A 124 -17.12 -3.50 2.52
N LYS A 125 -17.23 -3.24 3.82
CA LYS A 125 -18.17 -3.91 4.73
C LYS A 125 -19.60 -3.41 4.58
N ILE A 126 -19.79 -2.25 3.97
CA ILE A 126 -21.08 -1.55 3.88
C ILE A 126 -21.58 -1.36 2.45
N ALA A 127 -20.85 -1.85 1.43
CA ALA A 127 -21.27 -1.71 0.03
C ALA A 127 -22.67 -2.27 -0.22
N HIS A 128 -23.00 -3.44 0.37
CA HIS A 128 -24.32 -4.07 0.24
C HIS A 128 -25.48 -3.24 0.80
N GLN A 129 -25.19 -2.30 1.71
CA GLN A 129 -26.19 -1.42 2.32
C GLN A 129 -26.41 -0.15 1.49
N LEU A 130 -25.44 0.22 0.65
CA LEU A 130 -25.41 1.51 -0.05
C LEU A 130 -25.70 1.40 -1.55
N LEU A 131 -25.42 0.24 -2.14
CA LEU A 131 -25.44 -0.01 -3.59
C LEU A 131 -26.59 -0.94 -4.00
N SER A 132 -27.10 -0.75 -5.22
CA SER A 132 -28.03 -1.71 -5.85
C SER A 132 -27.32 -3.01 -6.25
N ALA A 133 -28.09 -4.05 -6.61
CA ALA A 133 -27.54 -5.31 -7.10
C ALA A 133 -26.65 -5.12 -8.34
N GLU A 134 -27.07 -4.28 -9.30
CA GLU A 134 -26.29 -3.95 -10.50
C GLU A 134 -24.98 -3.22 -10.15
N GLU A 135 -25.02 -2.30 -9.19
CA GLU A 135 -23.83 -1.58 -8.72
C GLU A 135 -22.86 -2.51 -7.98
N LEU A 136 -23.38 -3.46 -7.19
CA LEU A 136 -22.57 -4.49 -6.53
C LEU A 136 -21.91 -5.43 -7.53
N GLU A 137 -22.59 -5.78 -8.63
CA GLU A 137 -22.00 -6.55 -9.71
C GLU A 137 -20.82 -5.79 -10.35
N LYS A 138 -20.97 -4.46 -10.56
CA LYS A 138 -19.86 -3.61 -11.03
C LYS A 138 -18.68 -3.65 -10.06
N VAL A 139 -18.92 -3.60 -8.75
CA VAL A 139 -17.87 -3.74 -7.72
C VAL A 139 -17.22 -5.12 -7.79
N ALA A 140 -18.00 -6.19 -7.88
CA ALA A 140 -17.49 -7.56 -7.95
C ALA A 140 -16.56 -7.75 -9.16
N LYS A 141 -16.91 -7.17 -10.33
CA LYS A 141 -16.08 -7.18 -11.54
C LYS A 141 -14.74 -6.45 -11.40
N GLN A 142 -14.57 -5.59 -10.39
CA GLN A 142 -13.29 -4.91 -10.12
C GLN A 142 -12.34 -5.75 -9.25
N ARG A 143 -12.82 -6.82 -8.61
CA ARG A 143 -11.99 -7.68 -7.78
C ARG A 143 -11.09 -8.51 -8.69
N PRO A 144 -9.75 -8.34 -8.62
CA PRO A 144 -8.84 -9.18 -9.38
C PRO A 144 -9.01 -10.64 -8.95
N PHE A 145 -8.97 -11.54 -9.93
CA PHE A 145 -9.07 -12.97 -9.69
C PHE A 145 -8.24 -13.71 -10.73
N SER A 146 -7.50 -14.72 -10.29
CA SER A 146 -6.77 -15.63 -11.16
C SER A 146 -6.76 -17.04 -10.56
N GLU A 147 -7.18 -18.03 -11.34
CA GLU A 147 -7.12 -19.46 -11.00
C GLU A 147 -5.67 -20.00 -10.97
N LYS A 148 -4.72 -19.30 -11.60
CA LYS A 148 -3.33 -19.76 -11.69
C LYS A 148 -2.59 -19.62 -10.36
N ASN A 149 -1.90 -20.68 -9.98
CA ASN A 149 -0.91 -20.65 -8.93
C ASN A 149 0.35 -19.91 -9.40
N ALA A 150 0.91 -19.05 -8.56
CA ALA A 150 2.12 -18.29 -8.90
C ALA A 150 2.89 -17.82 -7.67
N LEU A 151 4.21 -17.79 -7.82
CA LEU A 151 5.14 -17.11 -6.92
C LEU A 151 5.45 -15.71 -7.49
N PHE A 152 5.23 -14.68 -6.70
CA PHE A 152 5.55 -13.30 -7.04
C PHE A 152 6.78 -12.83 -6.30
N THR A 153 7.58 -11.98 -6.93
CA THR A 153 8.57 -11.17 -6.21
C THR A 153 8.19 -9.70 -6.31
N ILE A 154 8.33 -8.94 -5.23
CA ILE A 154 8.05 -7.50 -5.24
C ILE A 154 9.06 -6.71 -4.40
N GLY A 155 9.41 -5.53 -4.89
CA GLY A 155 10.22 -4.54 -4.18
C GLY A 155 9.44 -3.29 -3.83
N TYR A 156 9.75 -2.66 -2.70
CA TYR A 156 9.06 -1.46 -2.22
C TYR A 156 9.86 -0.15 -2.32
N GLU A 157 11.09 -0.20 -2.83
CA GLU A 157 11.85 0.99 -3.16
C GLU A 157 11.12 1.88 -4.18
N GLY A 158 11.19 3.20 -3.97
CA GLY A 158 10.54 4.19 -4.84
C GLY A 158 9.00 4.27 -4.80
N VAL A 159 8.27 3.34 -4.14
CA VAL A 159 6.79 3.34 -4.11
C VAL A 159 6.19 3.55 -2.72
N SER A 160 5.02 4.19 -2.63
CA SER A 160 4.27 4.27 -1.36
C SER A 160 3.67 2.92 -0.94
N ILE A 161 3.29 2.77 0.33
CA ILE A 161 2.62 1.56 0.83
C ILE A 161 1.31 1.28 0.07
N GLU A 162 0.55 2.31 -0.30
CA GLU A 162 -0.68 2.12 -1.06
C GLU A 162 -0.41 1.70 -2.50
N GLN A 163 0.60 2.27 -3.17
CA GLN A 163 1.01 1.80 -4.50
C GLN A 163 1.47 0.34 -4.46
N TYR A 164 2.26 -0.01 -3.44
CA TYR A 164 2.74 -1.37 -3.21
C TYR A 164 1.59 -2.35 -3.00
N LEU A 165 0.64 -2.05 -2.11
CA LEU A 165 -0.54 -2.89 -1.89
C LEU A 165 -1.42 -3.00 -3.13
N ASN A 166 -1.60 -1.91 -3.89
CA ASN A 166 -2.35 -1.97 -5.14
C ASN A 166 -1.70 -2.90 -6.18
N LYS A 167 -0.36 -3.00 -6.23
CA LYS A 167 0.30 -4.00 -7.08
C LYS A 167 -0.08 -5.42 -6.65
N LEU A 168 -0.02 -5.71 -5.34
CA LEU A 168 -0.37 -7.02 -4.79
C LEU A 168 -1.84 -7.38 -5.05
N ILE A 169 -2.77 -6.43 -4.80
CA ILE A 169 -4.21 -6.62 -5.03
C ILE A 169 -4.47 -6.90 -6.51
N LYS A 170 -3.89 -6.11 -7.43
CA LYS A 170 -4.05 -6.30 -8.88
C LYS A 170 -3.48 -7.62 -9.37
N ALA A 171 -2.42 -8.11 -8.74
CA ALA A 171 -1.86 -9.43 -8.98
C ALA A 171 -2.63 -10.56 -8.26
N ASP A 172 -3.71 -10.26 -7.57
CA ASP A 172 -4.51 -11.19 -6.76
C ASP A 172 -3.69 -11.99 -5.73
N VAL A 173 -2.65 -11.37 -5.17
CA VAL A 173 -1.80 -12.00 -4.13
C VAL A 173 -2.62 -12.22 -2.86
N LYS A 174 -2.59 -13.45 -2.32
CA LYS A 174 -3.29 -13.83 -1.09
C LYS A 174 -2.39 -13.76 0.13
N VAL A 175 -1.11 -14.12 -0.03
CA VAL A 175 -0.11 -14.14 1.05
C VAL A 175 1.12 -13.35 0.64
N LEU A 176 1.59 -12.48 1.54
CA LEU A 176 2.86 -11.79 1.44
C LEU A 176 3.85 -12.36 2.47
N CYS A 177 4.92 -12.96 1.98
CA CYS A 177 6.06 -13.43 2.74
C CYS A 177 7.15 -12.35 2.75
N ASP A 178 7.38 -11.72 3.89
CA ASP A 178 8.52 -10.85 4.11
C ASP A 178 9.77 -11.70 4.34
N VAL A 179 10.73 -11.64 3.41
CA VAL A 179 11.96 -12.44 3.45
C VAL A 179 13.15 -11.65 3.98
N ARG A 180 12.93 -10.43 4.48
CA ARG A 180 14.00 -9.61 5.06
C ARG A 180 14.45 -10.20 6.38
N LYS A 181 15.77 -10.36 6.57
CA LYS A 181 16.34 -10.78 7.86
C LYS A 181 15.86 -9.89 9.00
N ASN A 182 15.93 -8.59 8.79
CA ASN A 182 15.39 -7.57 9.67
C ASN A 182 14.25 -6.85 8.94
N SER A 183 13.01 -7.09 9.36
CA SER A 183 11.80 -6.45 8.81
C SER A 183 11.63 -5.00 9.29
N TYR A 184 12.72 -4.22 9.27
CA TYR A 184 12.79 -2.82 9.64
C TYR A 184 12.95 -1.96 8.38
N SER A 185 12.25 -0.82 8.35
CA SER A 185 12.42 0.19 7.30
C SER A 185 12.12 1.57 7.84
N MET A 186 12.93 2.56 7.43
CA MET A 186 12.64 3.98 7.66
C MET A 186 11.54 4.50 6.75
N LYS A 187 11.21 3.77 5.68
CA LYS A 187 10.12 4.14 4.78
C LYS A 187 8.79 3.80 5.45
N TYR A 188 7.93 4.81 5.59
CA TYR A 188 6.62 4.65 6.22
C TYR A 188 5.83 3.49 5.59
N GLY A 189 5.23 2.65 6.43
CA GLY A 189 4.40 1.53 6.01
C GLY A 189 5.15 0.20 5.82
N PHE A 190 6.49 0.21 5.84
CA PHE A 190 7.30 -0.99 5.56
C PHE A 190 8.07 -1.55 6.77
N SER A 191 7.80 -1.06 7.99
CA SER A 191 8.17 -1.80 9.20
C SER A 191 7.25 -3.00 9.40
N LYS A 192 7.71 -4.06 10.09
CA LYS A 192 6.97 -5.32 10.28
C LYS A 192 5.51 -5.10 10.70
N SER A 193 5.28 -4.33 11.76
CA SER A 193 3.95 -4.11 12.32
C SER A 193 3.06 -3.31 11.36
N GLN A 194 3.59 -2.28 10.72
CA GLN A 194 2.83 -1.45 9.79
C GLN A 194 2.49 -2.21 8.51
N LEU A 195 3.45 -2.95 7.94
CA LEU A 195 3.25 -3.74 6.73
C LEU A 195 2.23 -4.85 6.96
N LYS A 196 2.33 -5.55 8.10
CA LYS A 196 1.35 -6.56 8.53
C LYS A 196 -0.06 -5.96 8.60
N MET A 197 -0.25 -4.89 9.36
CA MET A 197 -1.57 -4.26 9.50
C MET A 197 -2.13 -3.75 8.16
N ALA A 198 -1.26 -3.23 7.28
CA ALA A 198 -1.67 -2.71 5.99
C ALA A 198 -2.11 -3.83 5.04
N CYS A 199 -1.37 -4.95 5.00
CA CYS A 199 -1.71 -6.15 4.23
C CYS A 199 -3.02 -6.78 4.73
N GLU A 200 -3.12 -7.08 6.03
CA GLU A 200 -4.31 -7.71 6.61
C GLU A 200 -5.55 -6.83 6.42
N GLY A 201 -5.37 -5.51 6.51
CA GLY A 201 -6.44 -4.55 6.30
C GLY A 201 -7.01 -4.53 4.88
N VAL A 202 -6.24 -4.96 3.87
CA VAL A 202 -6.72 -5.14 2.49
C VAL A 202 -7.02 -6.60 2.12
N GLY A 203 -6.96 -7.51 3.10
CA GLY A 203 -7.26 -8.93 2.91
C GLY A 203 -6.09 -9.78 2.42
N ILE A 204 -4.84 -9.32 2.61
CA ILE A 204 -3.63 -10.08 2.28
C ILE A 204 -3.01 -10.60 3.58
N GLN A 205 -2.81 -11.91 3.69
CA GLN A 205 -2.12 -12.51 4.82
C GLN A 205 -0.65 -12.11 4.82
N PHE A 206 -0.07 -11.88 6.00
CA PHE A 206 1.33 -11.49 6.15
C PHE A 206 2.10 -12.52 6.98
N LEU A 207 3.22 -13.00 6.45
CA LEU A 207 4.16 -13.89 7.12
C LEU A 207 5.57 -13.30 7.04
N HIS A 208 6.37 -13.47 8.09
CA HIS A 208 7.76 -13.03 8.12
C HIS A 208 8.65 -14.26 8.25
N ILE A 209 9.54 -14.46 7.28
CA ILE A 209 10.46 -15.61 7.16
C ILE A 209 11.89 -15.05 7.16
N PRO A 210 12.43 -14.61 8.31
CA PRO A 210 13.74 -13.98 8.39
C PRO A 210 14.90 -14.94 8.09
N GLU A 211 14.70 -16.26 8.17
CA GLU A 211 15.73 -17.28 8.02
C GLU A 211 16.37 -17.23 6.63
N VAL A 212 15.57 -17.00 5.59
CA VAL A 212 16.01 -16.86 4.18
C VAL A 212 16.63 -15.50 3.86
N GLY A 213 16.68 -14.56 4.81
CA GLY A 213 17.17 -13.21 4.58
C GLY A 213 18.67 -13.04 4.77
N ILE A 214 19.28 -12.11 4.01
CA ILE A 214 20.69 -11.73 4.19
C ILE A 214 20.87 -10.92 5.49
N VAL A 215 21.80 -11.35 6.34
CA VAL A 215 22.18 -10.63 7.57
C VAL A 215 22.70 -9.22 7.27
N SER A 216 22.44 -8.27 8.17
CA SER A 216 22.77 -6.85 7.96
C SER A 216 24.26 -6.61 7.73
N ASP A 217 25.14 -7.36 8.39
CA ASP A 217 26.59 -7.14 8.29
C ASP A 217 27.17 -7.49 6.92
N LYS A 218 26.54 -8.41 6.19
CA LYS A 218 26.94 -8.77 4.82
C LYS A 218 26.47 -7.76 3.77
N ARG A 219 25.59 -6.81 4.14
CA ARG A 219 25.01 -5.81 3.22
C ARG A 219 25.73 -4.46 3.25
N LYS A 220 26.95 -4.42 3.79
CA LYS A 220 27.76 -3.21 3.90
C LYS A 220 28.58 -3.05 2.60
N GLU A 221 28.69 -1.81 2.10
CA GLU A 221 29.59 -1.43 1.01
C GLU A 221 29.29 -1.99 -0.39
N LEU A 222 28.00 -2.19 -0.72
CA LEU A 222 27.57 -2.59 -2.07
C LEU A 222 27.59 -1.38 -3.04
N ASN A 223 28.74 -1.09 -3.65
CA ASN A 223 28.96 0.10 -4.49
C ASN A 223 28.98 -0.23 -6.00
N SER A 224 29.20 -1.49 -6.35
CA SER A 224 29.35 -1.97 -7.72
C SER A 224 28.57 -3.27 -7.93
N GLN A 225 28.28 -3.62 -9.19
CA GLN A 225 27.61 -4.88 -9.51
C GLN A 225 28.42 -6.10 -9.04
N SER A 226 29.76 -6.05 -9.10
CA SER A 226 30.62 -7.11 -8.59
C SER A 226 30.46 -7.34 -7.09
N ASP A 227 30.15 -6.30 -6.30
CA ASP A 227 29.90 -6.46 -4.86
C ASP A 227 28.59 -7.24 -4.62
N TYR A 228 27.57 -6.99 -5.43
CA TYR A 228 26.32 -7.76 -5.40
C TYR A 228 26.53 -9.21 -5.83
N ASP A 229 27.32 -9.44 -6.88
CA ASP A 229 27.59 -10.79 -7.38
C ASP A 229 28.29 -11.64 -6.30
N LEU A 230 29.31 -11.09 -5.62
CA LEU A 230 29.98 -11.74 -4.49
C LEU A 230 29.03 -12.00 -3.30
N LEU A 231 28.17 -11.03 -2.99
CA LEU A 231 27.17 -11.19 -1.93
C LEU A 231 26.20 -12.34 -2.25
N PHE A 232 25.77 -12.44 -3.51
CA PHE A 232 24.83 -13.47 -3.93
C PHE A 232 25.47 -14.84 -4.07
N GLU A 233 26.74 -14.92 -4.46
CA GLU A 233 27.50 -16.17 -4.40
C GLU A 233 27.59 -16.69 -2.96
N ASP A 234 27.96 -15.84 -1.99
CA ASP A 234 27.95 -16.22 -0.57
C ASP A 234 26.54 -16.60 -0.09
N TYR A 235 25.49 -15.89 -0.52
CA TYR A 235 24.10 -16.22 -0.17
C TYR A 235 23.69 -17.61 -0.68
N LEU A 236 24.03 -17.94 -1.93
CA LEU A 236 23.77 -19.23 -2.56
C LEU A 236 24.53 -20.37 -1.88
N GLN A 237 25.72 -20.12 -1.33
CA GLN A 237 26.51 -21.15 -0.64
C GLN A 237 26.16 -21.28 0.85
N THR A 238 25.75 -20.20 1.50
CA THR A 238 25.65 -20.17 2.97
C THR A 238 24.23 -20.13 3.52
N VAL A 239 23.26 -19.61 2.78
CA VAL A 239 21.87 -19.44 3.25
C VAL A 239 20.91 -20.39 2.53
N ILE A 240 20.90 -20.40 1.19
CA ILE A 240 19.96 -21.22 0.42
C ILE A 240 20.01 -22.71 0.80
N PRO A 241 21.18 -23.38 0.92
CA PRO A 241 21.23 -24.80 1.25
C PRO A 241 20.76 -25.11 2.70
N LYS A 242 20.78 -24.10 3.58
CA LYS A 242 20.42 -24.25 5.01
C LYS A 242 18.97 -23.88 5.30
N THR A 243 18.22 -23.39 4.31
CA THR A 243 16.86 -22.87 4.48
C THR A 243 15.85 -23.62 3.61
N LEU A 244 16.11 -24.92 3.37
CA LEU A 244 15.23 -25.77 2.57
C LEU A 244 13.83 -25.87 3.19
N CYS A 245 13.75 -25.99 4.53
CA CYS A 245 12.47 -26.03 5.25
C CYS A 245 11.62 -24.78 4.98
N GLU A 246 12.22 -23.59 4.96
CA GLU A 246 11.51 -22.34 4.68
C GLU A 246 11.13 -22.19 3.21
N GLN A 247 11.96 -22.71 2.29
CA GLN A 247 11.63 -22.75 0.86
C GLN A 247 10.42 -23.68 0.62
N GLU A 248 10.40 -24.87 1.24
CA GLU A 248 9.27 -25.80 1.22
C GLU A 248 8.02 -25.20 1.89
N MET A 249 8.18 -24.44 2.97
CA MET A 249 7.08 -23.69 3.59
C MET A 249 6.46 -22.70 2.60
N ILE A 250 7.27 -21.93 1.85
CA ILE A 250 6.76 -21.01 0.83
C ILE A 250 6.05 -21.77 -0.29
N LEU A 251 6.61 -22.89 -0.75
CA LEU A 251 5.95 -23.76 -1.73
C LEU A 251 4.59 -24.27 -1.24
N ASN A 252 4.50 -24.69 0.01
CA ASN A 252 3.25 -25.15 0.62
C ASN A 252 2.22 -24.02 0.72
N LEU A 253 2.64 -22.78 1.02
CA LEU A 253 1.75 -21.62 0.96
C LEU A 253 1.21 -21.37 -0.46
N ILE A 254 2.02 -21.62 -1.50
CA ILE A 254 1.55 -21.52 -2.90
C ILE A 254 0.51 -22.60 -3.17
N LYS A 255 0.70 -23.83 -2.68
CA LYS A 255 -0.29 -24.90 -2.82
C LYS A 255 -1.60 -24.58 -2.10
N GLU A 256 -1.52 -24.02 -0.89
CA GLU A 256 -2.68 -23.71 -0.04
C GLU A 256 -3.45 -22.47 -0.51
N HIS A 257 -2.73 -21.40 -0.87
CA HIS A 257 -3.31 -20.08 -1.13
C HIS A 257 -3.19 -19.63 -2.58
N GLN A 258 -2.63 -20.47 -3.45
CA GLN A 258 -2.44 -20.27 -4.90
C GLN A 258 -1.45 -19.15 -5.26
N ARG A 259 -1.56 -17.97 -4.66
CA ARG A 259 -0.86 -16.75 -5.09
C ARG A 259 -0.10 -16.13 -3.93
N VAL A 260 1.21 -16.35 -3.90
CA VAL A 260 2.10 -15.94 -2.82
C VAL A 260 3.15 -14.99 -3.36
N ALA A 261 3.41 -13.89 -2.67
CA ALA A 261 4.49 -12.97 -2.99
C ALA A 261 5.58 -13.01 -1.93
N ILE A 262 6.85 -12.98 -2.34
CA ILE A 262 7.99 -12.67 -1.47
C ILE A 262 8.41 -11.22 -1.65
N THR A 263 8.77 -10.54 -0.55
CA THR A 263 9.16 -9.12 -0.58
C THR A 263 10.50 -8.82 0.05
N CYS A 264 11.21 -7.88 -0.59
CA CYS A 264 12.39 -7.20 -0.04
C CYS A 264 12.36 -5.70 -0.42
N PHE A 265 13.41 -4.95 -0.11
CA PHE A 265 13.50 -3.52 -0.34
C PHE A 265 13.66 -3.16 -1.82
N GLU A 266 14.72 -3.68 -2.45
CA GLU A 266 15.28 -3.18 -3.71
C GLU A 266 14.23 -3.21 -4.83
N LYS A 267 14.16 -2.20 -5.69
CA LYS A 267 13.22 -2.23 -6.81
C LYS A 267 13.71 -3.20 -7.88
N ASP A 268 15.00 -3.15 -8.18
CA ASP A 268 15.64 -4.01 -9.17
C ASP A 268 15.76 -5.44 -8.65
N ILE A 269 15.26 -6.39 -9.43
CA ILE A 269 15.31 -7.82 -9.10
C ILE A 269 16.73 -8.37 -9.23
N CYS A 270 17.54 -7.82 -10.13
CA CYS A 270 18.93 -8.26 -10.34
C CYS A 270 19.86 -7.86 -9.18
N GLN A 271 19.45 -6.90 -8.36
CA GLN A 271 20.19 -6.43 -7.19
C GLN A 271 19.56 -6.89 -5.88
N CYS A 272 18.75 -7.96 -5.91
CA CYS A 272 18.01 -8.42 -4.76
C CYS A 272 18.13 -9.94 -4.54
N HIS A 273 18.41 -10.32 -3.29
CA HIS A 273 18.47 -11.73 -2.89
C HIS A 273 17.17 -12.51 -3.14
N ARG A 274 16.03 -11.81 -3.21
CA ARG A 274 14.74 -12.44 -3.49
C ARG A 274 14.69 -13.13 -4.86
N LYS A 275 15.53 -12.71 -5.81
CA LYS A 275 15.69 -13.40 -7.10
C LYS A 275 16.22 -14.81 -6.87
N HIS A 276 17.36 -14.91 -6.19
CA HIS A 276 18.02 -16.19 -5.89
C HIS A 276 17.14 -17.10 -5.03
N LEU A 277 16.42 -16.54 -4.05
CA LEU A 277 15.44 -17.30 -3.28
C LEU A 277 14.29 -17.83 -4.15
N ALA A 278 13.73 -16.99 -5.02
CA ALA A 278 12.64 -17.41 -5.91
C ALA A 278 13.10 -18.49 -6.89
N GLU A 279 14.29 -18.34 -7.47
CA GLU A 279 14.90 -19.34 -8.36
C GLU A 279 15.12 -20.67 -7.62
N ALA A 280 15.62 -20.65 -6.38
CA ALA A 280 15.80 -21.85 -5.57
C ALA A 280 14.46 -22.57 -5.29
N ILE A 281 13.40 -21.82 -4.97
CA ILE A 281 12.04 -22.38 -4.79
C ILE A 281 11.52 -23.00 -6.10
N CYS A 282 11.82 -22.40 -7.25
CA CYS A 282 11.41 -22.94 -8.56
C CYS A 282 12.10 -24.26 -8.92
N GLN A 283 13.24 -24.57 -8.30
CA GLN A 283 13.96 -25.84 -8.49
C GLN A 283 13.48 -26.95 -7.55
N LEU A 284 12.52 -26.67 -6.65
CA LEU A 284 11.96 -27.71 -5.78
C LEU A 284 11.18 -28.73 -6.63
N PRO A 285 11.23 -30.04 -6.31
CA PRO A 285 10.63 -31.09 -7.15
C PRO A 285 9.13 -30.95 -7.43
N GLU A 286 8.39 -30.26 -6.54
CA GLU A 286 6.95 -30.10 -6.63
C GLU A 286 6.52 -28.69 -7.10
N PHE A 287 7.47 -27.87 -7.60
CA PHE A 287 7.16 -26.57 -8.16
C PHE A 287 6.76 -26.69 -9.63
N ASP A 288 5.52 -26.33 -9.95
CA ASP A 288 4.95 -26.33 -11.32
C ASP A 288 4.15 -25.03 -11.57
N TYR A 289 4.64 -23.92 -11.03
CA TYR A 289 3.91 -22.66 -10.97
C TYR A 289 4.63 -21.53 -11.70
N GLU A 290 3.93 -20.45 -12.02
CA GLU A 290 4.55 -19.30 -12.67
C GLU A 290 5.37 -18.48 -11.65
N LEU A 291 6.59 -18.07 -12.04
CA LEU A 291 7.37 -17.05 -11.33
C LEU A 291 7.17 -15.70 -12.01
N ILE A 292 6.71 -14.69 -11.26
CA ILE A 292 6.38 -13.35 -11.79
C ILE A 292 7.06 -12.25 -10.96
N HIS A 293 7.72 -11.30 -11.61
CA HIS A 293 8.36 -10.15 -10.95
C HIS A 293 7.52 -8.86 -11.13
N LEU A 294 7.10 -8.23 -10.02
CA LEU A 294 6.16 -7.08 -9.97
C LEU A 294 6.80 -5.70 -9.83
#